data_AF-A0A1Y4UTT0-F1
#
_entry.id   AF-A0A1Y4UTT0-F1
#
_cell.length_a   1.000
_cell.length_b   1.000
_cell.length_c   1.000
_cell.angle_alpha   90.00
_cell.angle_beta   90.00
_cell.angle_gamma   90.00
#
_symmetry.space_group_name_H-M   'P 1'
#
loop_
_entity.id
_entity.type
_entity.pdbx_description
1 polymer ?
#
loop_
_entity_poly.entity_id
_entity_poly.type
_entity_poly.pdbx_seq_one_letter_code
_entity_poly.pdbx_strand_id
1 'polypeptide(L)'
;MEDTVIVIMLKDIKTGFLDKELASYTISENENLIYNTYAVEKEDGTIEVFMRLTCDRELSDWEYEAVFDYYDDETIKPFVASIKENDDFFNPCWDITFDFSDNTTEMEEKIQKLLTLHKQELLSVYEAIADKKDEYMNEETNI
;
A
#
# COMPACT_ATOMS: atom_id res chain seq x y z
N MET A 1 2.23 19.01 13.04
CA MET A 1 2.49 18.27 11.80
C MET A 1 1.69 18.93 10.71
N GLU A 2 2.15 18.83 9.47
CA GLU A 2 1.47 19.39 8.31
C GLU A 2 0.65 18.26 7.71
N ASP A 3 -0.68 18.42 7.68
CA ASP A 3 -1.56 17.41 7.09
C ASP A 3 -1.35 17.37 5.58
N THR A 4 -1.38 16.17 4.99
CA THR A 4 -1.27 15.98 3.55
C THR A 4 -2.63 15.70 2.95
N VAL A 5 -2.94 16.37 1.84
CA VAL A 5 -4.17 16.10 1.07
C VAL A 5 -3.87 15.13 -0.05
N ILE A 6 -4.54 13.99 -0.04
CA ILE A 6 -4.53 13.03 -1.16
C ILE A 6 -5.77 13.25 -2.02
N VAL A 7 -5.62 13.08 -3.33
CA VAL A 7 -6.73 13.20 -4.29
C VAL A 7 -6.91 11.86 -4.99
N ILE A 8 -8.11 11.30 -4.91
CA ILE A 8 -8.48 10.09 -5.64
C ILE A 8 -9.17 10.51 -6.94
N MET A 9 -8.55 10.11 -8.04
CA MET A 9 -9.03 10.36 -9.40
C MET A 9 -9.70 9.10 -9.96
N LEU A 10 -10.82 9.26 -10.65
CA LEU A 10 -11.42 8.18 -11.44
C LEU A 10 -10.55 7.89 -12.66
N LYS A 11 -10.23 6.62 -12.87
CA LYS A 11 -9.43 6.12 -13.99
C LYS A 11 -10.34 5.34 -14.94
N ASP A 12 -10.29 5.68 -16.22
CA ASP A 12 -10.97 4.93 -17.27
C ASP A 12 -10.21 3.63 -17.53
N ILE A 13 -10.87 2.48 -17.34
CA ILE A 13 -10.25 1.15 -17.50
C ILE A 13 -9.85 0.87 -18.96
N LYS A 14 -10.59 1.41 -19.93
CA LYS A 14 -10.39 1.12 -21.36
C LYS A 14 -9.18 1.86 -21.92
N THR A 15 -9.00 3.10 -21.49
CA THR A 15 -7.95 4.00 -22.00
C THR A 15 -6.75 4.09 -21.06
N GLY A 16 -6.94 3.78 -19.77
CA GLY A 16 -5.92 3.89 -18.73
C GLY A 16 -5.68 5.33 -18.23
N PHE A 17 -6.39 6.32 -18.75
CA PHE A 17 -6.24 7.72 -18.36
C PHE A 17 -7.06 8.08 -17.12
N LEU A 18 -6.57 9.06 -16.35
CA LEU A 18 -7.34 9.72 -15.30
C LEU A 18 -8.35 10.67 -15.94
N ASP A 19 -9.61 10.57 -15.54
CA ASP A 19 -10.72 11.33 -16.10
C ASP A 19 -11.08 12.54 -15.24
N LYS A 20 -11.54 12.28 -14.00
CA LYS A 20 -12.02 13.33 -13.09
C LYS A 20 -11.66 13.05 -11.64
N GLU A 21 -11.63 14.11 -10.84
CA GLU A 21 -11.53 14.01 -9.39
C GLU A 21 -12.80 13.37 -8.82
N LEU A 22 -12.62 12.39 -7.93
CA LEU A 22 -13.72 11.77 -7.20
C LEU A 22 -13.87 12.40 -5.82
N ALA A 23 -12.77 12.49 -5.07
CA ALA A 23 -12.73 13.09 -3.74
C ALA A 23 -11.28 13.38 -3.32
N SER A 24 -11.14 14.30 -2.36
CA SER A 24 -9.90 14.60 -1.65
C SER A 24 -10.03 14.24 -0.17
N TYR A 25 -8.94 13.75 0.43
CA TYR A 25 -8.91 13.30 1.83
C TYR A 25 -7.69 13.86 2.53
N THR A 26 -7.86 14.22 3.80
CA THR A 26 -6.78 14.73 4.66
C THR A 26 -6.18 13.57 5.46
N ILE A 27 -4.87 13.38 5.29
CA ILE A 27 -4.08 12.35 5.99
C ILE A 27 -3.13 13.06 6.94
N SER A 28 -3.14 12.67 8.21
CA SER A 28 -2.34 13.34 9.23
C SER A 28 -0.93 12.76 9.37
N GLU A 29 -0.75 11.47 9.09
CA GLU A 29 0.52 10.76 9.24
C GLU A 29 0.65 9.58 8.28
N ASN A 30 1.89 9.24 7.93
CA ASN A 30 2.28 8.08 7.10
C ASN A 30 1.85 8.18 5.63
N GLU A 31 1.63 9.39 5.12
CA GLU A 31 1.33 9.67 3.71
C GLU A 31 2.43 9.17 2.77
N ASN A 32 3.68 9.13 3.25
CA ASN A 32 4.84 8.65 2.51
C ASN A 32 4.79 7.14 2.20
N LEU A 33 3.88 6.39 2.84
CA LEU A 33 3.64 4.98 2.54
C LEU A 33 2.69 4.77 1.35
N ILE A 34 2.07 5.84 0.83
CA ILE A 34 1.24 5.77 -0.38
C ILE A 34 2.14 6.01 -1.59
N TYR A 35 2.34 4.98 -2.41
CA TYR A 35 3.02 5.12 -3.69
C TYR A 35 2.13 5.78 -4.74
N ASN A 36 0.88 5.30 -4.86
CA ASN A 36 -0.16 5.93 -5.68
C ASN A 36 -1.55 5.48 -5.24
N THR A 37 -2.57 6.18 -5.74
CA THR A 37 -3.98 5.80 -5.55
C THR A 37 -4.83 6.29 -6.74
N TYR A 38 -5.87 5.54 -7.06
CA TYR A 38 -6.89 5.89 -8.06
C TYR A 38 -8.17 5.10 -7.80
N ALA A 39 -9.27 5.50 -8.42
CA ALA A 39 -10.54 4.77 -8.37
C ALA A 39 -10.96 4.28 -9.74
N VAL A 40 -11.75 3.21 -9.77
CA VAL A 40 -12.30 2.62 -10.99
C VAL A 40 -13.79 2.35 -10.78
N GLU A 41 -14.61 2.71 -11.75
CA GLU A 41 -16.02 2.33 -11.80
C GLU A 41 -16.16 0.93 -12.41
N LYS A 42 -16.75 0.00 -11.65
CA LYS A 42 -17.04 -1.36 -12.09
C LYS A 42 -18.28 -1.38 -12.99
N GLU A 43 -18.48 -2.51 -13.70
CA GLU A 43 -19.62 -2.67 -14.62
C GLU A 43 -20.99 -2.56 -13.93
N ASP A 44 -21.06 -2.83 -12.62
CA ASP A 44 -22.27 -2.72 -11.80
C ASP A 44 -22.52 -1.30 -11.26
N GLY A 45 -21.66 -0.33 -11.60
CA GLY A 45 -21.73 1.06 -11.16
C GLY A 45 -21.13 1.31 -9.78
N THR A 46 -20.55 0.30 -9.12
CA THR A 46 -19.80 0.51 -7.87
C THR A 46 -18.41 1.08 -8.15
N ILE A 47 -17.88 1.85 -7.20
CA ILE A 47 -16.54 2.43 -7.32
C ILE A 47 -15.58 1.69 -6.39
N GLU A 48 -14.51 1.16 -6.96
CA GLU A 48 -13.43 0.51 -6.23
C GLU A 48 -12.19 1.43 -6.22
N VAL A 49 -11.65 1.66 -5.03
CA VAL A 49 -10.40 2.37 -4.83
C VAL A 49 -9.25 1.38 -4.90
N PHE A 50 -8.23 1.73 -5.66
CA PHE A 50 -6.93 1.06 -5.75
C PHE A 50 -5.91 1.95 -5.06
N MET A 51 -5.18 1.40 -4.11
CA MET A 51 -4.08 2.09 -3.43
C MET A 51 -2.88 1.18 -3.40
N ARG A 52 -1.73 1.71 -3.84
CA ARG A 52 -0.44 1.02 -3.73
C ARG A 52 0.29 1.53 -2.50
N LEU A 53 0.57 0.60 -1.59
CA LEU A 53 1.40 0.83 -0.42
C LEU A 53 2.87 0.51 -0.74
N THR A 54 3.78 1.19 -0.07
CA THR A 54 5.23 1.02 -0.22
C THR A 54 5.96 1.25 1.11
N CYS A 55 7.24 0.92 1.16
CA CYS A 55 8.08 1.10 2.35
C CYS A 55 8.40 2.58 2.65
N ASP A 56 8.72 2.86 3.92
CA ASP A 56 9.12 4.18 4.41
C ASP A 56 10.61 4.53 4.17
N ARG A 57 11.38 3.58 3.66
CA ARG A 57 12.79 3.73 3.32
C ARG A 57 13.13 2.86 2.11
N GLU A 58 14.24 3.21 1.44
CA GLU A 58 14.84 2.32 0.46
C GLU A 58 15.41 1.09 1.15
N LEU A 59 15.16 -0.08 0.56
CA LEU A 59 15.64 -1.36 1.04
C LEU A 59 16.76 -1.87 0.14
N SER A 60 17.72 -2.57 0.75
CA SER A 60 18.69 -3.35 -0.02
C SER A 60 18.07 -4.65 -0.54
N ASP A 61 18.69 -5.27 -1.55
CA ASP A 61 18.15 -6.47 -2.21
C ASP A 61 17.78 -7.60 -1.22
N TRP A 62 18.59 -7.84 -0.19
CA TRP A 62 18.28 -8.85 0.82
C TRP A 62 17.12 -8.44 1.74
N GLU A 63 16.98 -7.13 2.04
CA GLU A 63 15.84 -6.62 2.82
C GLU A 63 14.55 -6.67 2.00
N TYR A 64 14.63 -6.50 0.69
CA TYR A 64 13.49 -6.60 -0.23
C TYR A 64 12.84 -7.99 -0.13
N GLU A 65 13.63 -9.04 -0.33
CA GLU A 65 13.16 -10.43 -0.24
C GLU A 65 12.67 -10.77 1.17
N ALA A 66 13.44 -10.39 2.19
CA ALA A 66 13.07 -10.64 3.58
C ALA A 66 11.78 -9.89 3.98
N VAL A 67 11.50 -8.72 3.43
CA VAL A 67 10.26 -8.02 3.72
C VAL A 67 9.06 -8.78 3.18
N PHE A 68 9.10 -9.32 1.97
CA PHE A 68 7.99 -10.14 1.46
C PHE A 68 7.79 -11.41 2.29
N ASP A 69 8.86 -12.09 2.68
CA ASP A 69 8.76 -13.32 3.47
C ASP A 69 8.13 -13.13 4.86
N TYR A 70 8.36 -11.97 5.48
CA TYR A 70 7.97 -11.72 6.88
C TYR A 70 6.74 -10.82 7.03
N TYR A 71 6.31 -10.13 5.98
CA TYR A 71 5.17 -9.23 6.05
C TYR A 71 3.85 -10.00 6.22
N ASP A 72 3.15 -9.75 7.33
CA ASP A 72 1.84 -10.35 7.60
C ASP A 72 0.68 -9.50 7.06
N ASP A 73 0.18 -9.88 5.88
CA ASP A 73 -0.96 -9.24 5.24
C ASP A 73 -2.32 -9.51 5.94
N GLU A 74 -2.39 -10.48 6.85
CA GLU A 74 -3.59 -10.77 7.67
C GLU A 74 -3.96 -9.61 8.59
N THR A 75 -3.00 -8.72 8.89
CA THR A 75 -3.26 -7.49 9.65
C THR A 75 -4.12 -6.49 8.87
N ILE A 76 -4.05 -6.49 7.54
CA ILE A 76 -4.73 -5.54 6.65
C ILE A 76 -5.97 -6.17 6.00
N LYS A 77 -5.91 -7.46 5.64
CA LYS A 77 -6.99 -8.21 4.96
C LYS A 77 -8.41 -7.93 5.49
N PRO A 78 -8.66 -7.79 6.81
CA PRO A 78 -10.00 -7.51 7.33
C PRO A 78 -10.59 -6.14 6.93
N PHE A 79 -9.77 -5.21 6.45
CA PHE A 79 -10.16 -3.82 6.17
C PHE A 79 -10.23 -3.50 4.67
N VAL A 80 -9.81 -4.44 3.82
CA VAL A 80 -9.72 -4.29 2.37
C VAL A 80 -10.51 -5.39 1.67
N ALA A 81 -10.89 -5.15 0.42
CA ALA A 81 -11.49 -6.17 -0.44
C ALA A 81 -10.42 -7.13 -0.99
N SER A 82 -9.22 -6.63 -1.26
CA SER A 82 -8.07 -7.45 -1.64
C SER A 82 -6.74 -6.79 -1.26
N ILE A 83 -5.71 -7.61 -1.12
CA ILE A 83 -4.30 -7.22 -1.00
C ILE A 83 -3.48 -8.19 -1.85
N LYS A 84 -2.50 -7.66 -2.59
CA LYS A 84 -1.56 -8.45 -3.41
C LYS A 84 -0.18 -7.84 -3.33
N GLU A 85 0.84 -8.67 -3.13
CA GLU A 85 2.23 -8.28 -3.32
C GLU A 85 2.48 -7.86 -4.78
N ASN A 86 3.34 -6.87 -4.95
CA ASN A 86 3.75 -6.36 -6.25
C ASN A 86 5.27 -6.19 -6.26
N ASP A 87 5.93 -7.10 -6.97
CA ASP A 87 7.38 -7.20 -7.11
C ASP A 87 7.94 -6.43 -8.32
N ASP A 88 7.09 -5.73 -9.07
CA ASP A 88 7.50 -4.93 -10.24
C ASP A 88 8.20 -3.61 -9.85
N PHE A 89 8.33 -3.32 -8.55
CA PHE A 89 8.84 -2.05 -8.01
C PHE A 89 10.16 -2.22 -7.28
N PHE A 90 10.93 -1.13 -7.23
CA PHE A 90 12.23 -1.09 -6.56
C PHE A 90 12.14 -1.41 -5.06
N ASN A 91 11.10 -0.90 -4.38
CA ASN A 91 10.78 -1.28 -3.01
C ASN A 91 9.58 -2.25 -3.03
N PRO A 92 9.46 -3.15 -2.04
CA PRO A 92 8.28 -3.98 -1.87
C PRO A 92 7.02 -3.11 -1.86
N CYS A 93 6.02 -3.56 -2.61
CA CYS A 93 4.75 -2.85 -2.74
C CYS A 93 3.58 -3.82 -2.54
N TRP A 94 2.46 -3.27 -2.08
CA TRP A 94 1.21 -3.99 -1.93
C TRP A 94 0.08 -3.23 -2.61
N ASP A 95 -0.57 -3.88 -3.55
CA ASP A 95 -1.77 -3.39 -4.22
C ASP A 95 -3.00 -3.79 -3.40
N ILE A 96 -3.60 -2.81 -2.74
CA ILE A 96 -4.85 -3.01 -1.99
C ILE A 96 -6.04 -2.43 -2.76
N THR A 97 -7.19 -3.09 -2.63
CA THR A 97 -8.46 -2.56 -3.13
C THR A 97 -9.51 -2.49 -2.04
N PHE A 98 -10.38 -1.48 -2.09
CA PHE A 98 -11.51 -1.36 -1.17
C PHE A 98 -12.63 -0.52 -1.77
N ASP A 99 -13.84 -0.72 -1.28
CA ASP A 99 -15.00 0.03 -1.75
C ASP A 99 -14.91 1.50 -1.36
N PHE A 100 -15.27 2.37 -2.31
CA PHE A 100 -15.44 3.79 -2.08
C PHE A 100 -16.68 4.06 -1.22
N SER A 101 -16.59 5.03 -0.31
CA SER A 101 -17.72 5.56 0.47
C SER A 101 -17.87 7.06 0.21
N ASP A 102 -19.11 7.51 0.03
CA ASP A 102 -19.48 8.93 -0.07
C ASP A 102 -19.26 9.69 1.25
N ASN A 103 -19.03 8.97 2.35
CA ASN A 103 -18.71 9.57 3.65
C ASN A 103 -17.21 9.88 3.75
N THR A 104 -16.86 11.15 3.59
CA THR A 104 -15.46 11.63 3.64
C THR A 104 -14.75 11.23 4.93
N THR A 105 -15.39 11.38 6.10
CA THR A 105 -14.77 11.06 7.39
C THR A 105 -14.51 9.56 7.53
N GLU A 106 -15.44 8.72 7.09
CA GLU A 106 -15.25 7.26 7.11
C GLU A 106 -14.08 6.84 6.20
N MET A 107 -13.94 7.46 5.04
CA MET A 107 -12.83 7.22 4.12
C MET A 107 -11.49 7.68 4.70
N GLU A 108 -11.43 8.88 5.28
CA GLU A 108 -10.23 9.39 5.96
C GLU A 108 -9.80 8.44 7.10
N GLU A 109 -10.73 8.04 7.96
CA GLU A 109 -10.46 7.11 9.05
C GLU A 109 -10.00 5.74 8.54
N LYS A 110 -10.61 5.24 7.46
CA LYS A 110 -10.22 3.97 6.83
C LYS A 110 -8.80 4.05 6.27
N ILE A 111 -8.49 5.08 5.50
CA ILE A 111 -7.16 5.27 4.90
C ILE A 111 -6.12 5.43 6.01
N GLN A 112 -6.36 6.31 6.99
CA GLN A 112 -5.44 6.52 8.11
C GLN A 112 -5.18 5.22 8.88
N LYS A 113 -6.22 4.40 9.09
CA LYS A 113 -6.10 3.09 9.74
C LYS A 113 -5.25 2.13 8.92
N LEU A 114 -5.46 2.03 7.61
CA LEU A 114 -4.67 1.18 6.72
C LEU A 114 -3.20 1.56 6.74
N LEU A 115 -2.88 2.85 6.67
CA LEU A 115 -1.50 3.34 6.75
C LEU A 115 -0.85 3.05 8.10
N THR A 116 -1.62 3.20 9.19
CA THR A 116 -1.14 2.90 10.54
C THR A 116 -0.80 1.41 10.70
N LEU A 117 -1.69 0.52 10.23
CA LEU A 117 -1.46 -0.93 10.28
C LEU A 117 -0.26 -1.32 9.43
N HIS A 118 -0.18 -0.79 8.20
CA HIS A 118 0.95 -1.05 7.31
C HIS A 118 2.28 -0.60 7.93
N LYS A 119 2.31 0.60 8.54
CA LYS A 119 3.50 1.10 9.24
C LYS A 119 3.92 0.20 10.39
N GLN A 120 2.96 -0.25 11.20
CA GLN A 120 3.23 -1.14 12.33
C GLN A 120 3.81 -2.47 11.87
N GLU A 121 3.26 -3.03 10.79
CA GLU A 121 3.75 -4.26 10.20
C GLU A 121 5.18 -4.10 9.65
N LEU A 122 5.45 -3.05 8.88
CA LEU A 122 6.81 -2.76 8.39
C LEU A 122 7.83 -2.65 9.52
N LEU A 123 7.50 -1.96 10.62
CA LEU A 123 8.39 -1.85 11.78
C LEU A 123 8.65 -3.21 12.44
N SER A 124 7.60 -4.03 12.59
CA SER A 124 7.71 -5.41 13.10
C SER A 124 8.63 -6.27 12.23
N VAL A 125 8.46 -6.18 10.90
CA VAL A 125 9.30 -6.89 9.93
C VAL A 125 10.74 -6.43 10.02
N TYR A 126 11.02 -5.12 10.05
CA TYR A 126 12.39 -4.61 10.15
C TYR A 126 13.09 -5.07 11.42
N GLU A 127 12.37 -5.13 12.55
CA GLU A 127 12.90 -5.70 13.79
C GLU A 127 13.18 -7.21 13.64
N ALA A 128 12.29 -7.94 12.96
CA ALA A 128 12.40 -9.39 12.77
C ALA A 128 13.49 -9.83 11.79
N ILE A 129 13.90 -8.98 10.84
CA ILE A 129 14.92 -9.30 9.83
C ILE A 129 16.30 -8.70 10.14
N ALA A 130 16.43 -7.91 11.21
CA ALA A 130 17.64 -7.14 11.53
C ALA A 130 18.93 -7.99 11.65
N ASP A 131 18.81 -9.24 12.08
CA ASP A 131 19.92 -10.20 12.23
C ASP A 131 19.90 -11.33 11.19
N LYS A 132 19.03 -11.26 10.18
CA LYS A 132 18.82 -12.32 9.18
C LYS A 132 19.55 -12.12 7.86
N LYS A 133 20.33 -11.05 7.74
CA LYS A 133 21.08 -10.73 6.52
C LYS A 133 21.90 -11.92 5.97
N ASP A 134 22.56 -12.66 6.86
CA ASP A 134 23.38 -13.82 6.46
C ASP A 134 22.55 -14.95 5.84
N GLU A 135 21.27 -15.10 6.19
CA GLU A 135 20.37 -16.12 5.62
C GLU A 135 20.10 -15.82 4.15
N TYR A 136 19.86 -14.56 3.81
CA TYR A 136 19.54 -14.11 2.45
C TYR A 136 20.76 -13.91 1.56
N MET A 137 21.91 -13.50 2.12
CA MET A 137 23.13 -13.31 1.34
C MET A 137 23.85 -14.62 0.96
N ASN A 138 23.66 -15.70 1.73
CA ASN A 138 24.34 -16.98 1.47
C ASN A 138 23.67 -17.82 0.37
N GLU A 139 22.40 -17.56 0.03
CA GLU A 139 21.70 -18.28 -1.04
C GLU A 139 22.25 -17.94 -2.43
N GLU A 140 22.81 -16.73 -2.62
CA GLU A 140 23.42 -16.30 -3.88
C GLU A 140 24.76 -17.01 -4.19
N THR A 141 25.38 -17.70 -3.23
CA THR A 141 26.75 -18.24 -3.37
C THR A 141 26.80 -19.70 -3.86
N ASN A 142 25.65 -20.31 -4.17
CA ASN A 142 25.55 -21.72 -4.59
C ASN A 142 25.31 -21.96 -6.10
N ILE A 143 25.66 -21.00 -6.97
CA ILE A 143 25.60 -21.16 -8.44
C ILE A 143 27.01 -21.31 -9.03
#